data_AF-A0A7J8SN04-F1
#
_entry.id   AF-A0A7J8SN04-F1
#
_cell.length_a   1.000
_cell.length_b   1.000
_cell.length_c   1.000
_cell.angle_alpha   90.00
_cell.angle_beta   90.00
_cell.angle_gamma   90.00
#
_symmetry.space_group_name_H-M   'P 1'
#
loop_
_entity.id
_entity.type
_entity.pdbx_description
1 polymer ?
#
loop_
_entity_poly.entity_id
_entity_poly.type
_entity_poly.pdbx_seq_one_letter_code
_entity_poly.pdbx_strand_id
1 'polypeptide(L)'
;MDDVTDLTGDGGVIKKIVTRAKAGALAPSEDLPMVGEVAKITCKPEYAYGAAGSPPDIPPNATLIFEVELLSCRPRKGSSLGSASAERARLEELKKQREIAASVKEEEKKKREEAKAAAAARIQAKLEAKKGQGKGKGKGK
;
A
#
# COMPACT_ATOMS: atom_id res chain seq x y z
N MET A 1 2.29 -4.01 -21.88
CA MET A 1 1.02 -4.03 -21.14
C MET A 1 0.51 -2.61 -21.13
N ASP A 2 -0.61 -2.35 -21.80
CA ASP A 2 -1.23 -1.04 -21.86
C ASP A 2 -1.83 -0.69 -20.49
N ASP A 3 -1.37 0.39 -19.86
CA ASP A 3 -1.98 0.89 -18.62
C ASP A 3 -3.31 1.56 -18.97
N VAL A 4 -4.42 0.83 -18.79
CA VAL A 4 -5.79 1.31 -18.94
C VAL A 4 -6.38 1.59 -17.56
N THR A 5 -6.94 2.79 -17.39
CA THR A 5 -7.60 3.24 -16.17
C THR A 5 -8.96 3.84 -16.53
N ASP A 6 -10.01 3.44 -15.81
CA ASP A 6 -11.31 4.09 -15.88
C ASP A 6 -11.34 5.28 -14.92
N LEU A 7 -11.47 6.49 -15.47
CA LEU A 7 -11.46 7.73 -14.70
C LEU A 7 -12.82 8.02 -14.04
N THR A 8 -13.87 7.31 -14.44
CA THR A 8 -15.26 7.56 -13.99
C THR A 8 -15.80 6.52 -13.03
N GLY A 9 -15.22 5.31 -12.98
CA GLY A 9 -15.76 4.17 -12.23
C GLY A 9 -16.89 3.41 -12.95
N ASP A 10 -17.52 4.03 -13.97
CA ASP A 10 -18.62 3.47 -14.78
C ASP A 10 -18.18 3.11 -16.22
N GLY A 11 -16.89 3.25 -16.52
CA GLY A 11 -16.34 3.06 -17.86
C GLY A 11 -16.83 4.09 -18.89
N GLY A 12 -17.27 5.26 -18.42
CA GLY A 12 -17.67 6.40 -19.27
C GLY A 12 -16.48 7.12 -19.89
N VAL A 13 -15.37 7.20 -19.16
CA VAL A 13 -14.11 7.80 -19.61
C VAL A 13 -12.96 6.86 -19.31
N ILE A 14 -12.38 6.30 -20.38
CA ILE A 14 -11.24 5.38 -20.28
C ILE A 14 -9.97 6.10 -20.71
N LYS A 15 -8.98 6.14 -19.82
CA LYS A 15 -7.62 6.60 -20.12
C LYS A 15 -6.75 5.39 -20.45
N LYS A 16 -6.03 5.46 -21.55
CA LYS A 16 -5.00 4.49 -21.95
C LYS A 16 -3.67 5.21 -22.10
N ILE A 17 -2.67 4.85 -21.31
CA ILE A 17 -1.33 5.42 -21.45
C ILE A 17 -0.68 4.87 -22.71
N VAL A 18 -0.26 5.77 -23.61
CA VAL A 18 0.44 5.45 -24.86
C VAL A 18 1.94 5.52 -24.64
N THR A 19 2.40 6.60 -24.00
CA THR A 19 3.82 6.84 -23.69
C THR A 19 3.93 7.28 -22.25
N ARG A 20 4.55 6.45 -21.38
CA ARG A 20 4.77 6.82 -19.98
C ARG A 20 5.80 7.95 -19.86
N ALA A 21 5.59 8.83 -18.88
CA ALA A 21 6.61 9.81 -18.52
C ALA A 21 7.84 9.15 -17.86
N LYS A 22 8.97 9.87 -17.86
CA LYS A 22 10.21 9.44 -17.21
C LYS A 22 10.02 9.30 -15.70
N ALA A 23 10.70 8.31 -15.09
CA ALA A 23 10.67 8.11 -13.64
C ALA A 23 11.02 9.41 -12.89
N GLY A 24 10.11 9.87 -12.02
CA GLY A 24 10.21 11.15 -11.31
C GLY A 24 9.39 12.30 -11.91
N ALA A 25 8.58 12.05 -12.93
CA ALA A 25 7.66 13.04 -13.48
C ALA A 25 6.64 13.52 -12.43
N LEU A 26 6.37 14.82 -12.44
CA LEU A 26 5.35 15.42 -11.58
C LEU A 26 3.97 15.07 -12.14
N ALA A 27 3.13 14.39 -11.37
CA ALA A 27 1.73 14.15 -11.72
C ALA A 27 0.82 14.96 -10.80
N PRO A 28 -0.30 15.51 -11.31
CA PRO A 28 -1.29 16.18 -10.47
C PRO A 28 -2.08 15.18 -9.60
N SER A 29 -2.22 13.92 -10.01
CA SER A 29 -2.74 12.79 -9.23
C SER A 29 -2.32 11.46 -9.86
N GLU A 30 -2.49 10.33 -9.15
CA GLU A 30 -2.16 8.99 -9.64
C GLU A 30 -2.97 8.56 -10.89
N ASP A 31 -4.19 9.08 -11.06
CA ASP A 31 -5.07 8.75 -12.18
C ASP A 31 -4.90 9.68 -13.41
N LEU A 32 -4.29 10.86 -13.25
CA LEU A 32 -4.11 11.83 -14.33
C LEU A 32 -2.79 11.63 -15.11
N PRO A 33 -2.65 12.18 -16.33
CA PRO A 33 -1.39 12.09 -17.08
C PRO A 33 -0.24 12.70 -16.29
N MET A 34 0.93 12.05 -16.32
CA MET A 34 2.17 12.61 -15.79
C MET A 34 2.75 13.64 -16.77
N VAL A 35 3.55 14.61 -16.29
CA VAL A 35 4.22 15.55 -17.19
C VAL A 35 5.17 14.80 -18.13
N GLY A 36 4.99 14.96 -19.43
CA GLY A 36 5.67 14.23 -20.51
C GLY A 36 5.01 12.90 -20.89
N GLU A 37 3.86 12.55 -20.29
CA GLU A 37 3.06 11.38 -20.68
C GLU A 37 2.12 11.72 -21.83
N VAL A 38 1.99 10.77 -22.76
CA VAL A 38 0.97 10.78 -23.81
C VAL A 38 -0.07 9.71 -23.48
N ALA A 39 -1.33 10.10 -23.44
CA ALA A 39 -2.45 9.20 -23.15
C ALA A 39 -3.59 9.38 -24.16
N LYS A 40 -4.27 8.28 -24.49
CA LYS A 40 -5.52 8.27 -25.25
C LYS A 40 -6.68 8.22 -24.28
N ILE A 41 -7.57 9.20 -24.35
CA ILE A 41 -8.77 9.29 -23.52
C ILE A 41 -9.98 9.03 -24.42
N THR A 42 -10.68 7.93 -24.15
CA THR A 42 -11.92 7.58 -24.83
C THR A 42 -13.10 8.02 -23.96
N CYS A 43 -13.91 8.93 -24.47
CA CYS A 43 -15.11 9.45 -23.79
C CYS A 43 -16.36 8.98 -24.51
N LYS A 44 -17.25 8.29 -23.79
CA LYS A 44 -18.62 8.01 -24.25
C LYS A 44 -19.38 9.32 -24.50
N PRO A 45 -20.41 9.32 -25.36
CA PRO A 45 -21.19 10.51 -25.67
C PRO A 45 -21.80 11.20 -24.45
N GLU A 46 -22.21 10.45 -23.43
CA GLU A 46 -22.74 10.97 -22.17
C GLU A 46 -21.76 11.88 -21.41
N TYR A 47 -20.46 11.68 -21.63
CA TYR A 47 -19.36 12.47 -21.05
C TYR A 47 -18.73 13.43 -22.08
N ALA A 48 -19.30 13.53 -23.27
CA ALA A 48 -18.83 14.38 -24.36
C ALA A 48 -19.96 15.32 -24.85
N TYR A 49 -20.36 15.24 -26.12
CA TYR A 49 -21.36 16.15 -26.71
C TYR A 49 -22.81 15.60 -26.67
N GLY A 50 -23.02 14.40 -26.10
CA GLY A 50 -24.33 13.80 -25.92
C GLY A 50 -25.15 13.69 -27.21
N ALA A 51 -26.47 13.69 -27.07
CA ALA A 51 -27.41 13.60 -28.19
C ALA A 51 -27.47 14.85 -29.06
N ALA A 52 -26.93 15.99 -28.60
CA ALA A 52 -26.89 17.22 -29.38
C ALA A 52 -25.74 17.21 -30.41
N GLY A 53 -24.62 16.55 -30.10
CA GLY A 53 -23.41 16.63 -30.91
C GLY A 53 -22.86 18.06 -31.00
N SER A 54 -22.02 18.32 -31.99
CA SER A 54 -21.55 19.65 -32.37
C SER A 54 -21.43 19.72 -33.90
N PRO A 55 -22.56 19.83 -34.61
CA PRO A 55 -22.56 19.86 -36.07
C PRO A 55 -21.84 21.10 -36.64
N PRO A 56 -21.17 20.98 -37.81
CA PRO A 56 -21.14 19.80 -38.68
C PRO A 56 -20.11 18.72 -38.29
N ASP A 57 -19.22 19.02 -37.34
CA ASP A 57 -18.01 18.24 -37.11
C ASP A 57 -18.24 16.99 -36.25
N ILE A 58 -19.12 17.08 -35.24
CA ILE A 58 -19.36 16.00 -34.29
C ILE A 58 -20.82 15.57 -34.36
N PRO A 59 -21.11 14.31 -34.75
CA PRO A 59 -22.47 13.82 -34.81
C PRO A 59 -23.06 13.60 -33.41
N PRO A 60 -24.40 13.53 -33.30
CA PRO A 60 -25.06 13.20 -32.05
C PRO A 60 -24.65 11.80 -31.58
N ASN A 61 -24.48 11.64 -30.27
CA ASN A 61 -24.07 10.41 -29.60
C ASN A 61 -22.70 9.85 -30.05
N ALA A 62 -21.79 10.71 -30.52
CA ALA A 62 -20.44 10.30 -30.88
C ALA A 62 -19.57 9.99 -29.64
N THR A 63 -18.90 8.83 -29.66
CA THR A 63 -17.77 8.55 -28.76
C THR A 63 -16.53 9.24 -29.28
N LEU A 64 -15.83 9.99 -28.43
CA LEU A 64 -14.64 10.73 -28.81
C LEU A 64 -13.37 10.07 -28.25
N ILE A 65 -12.31 10.11 -29.04
CA ILE A 65 -10.99 9.62 -28.65
C ILE A 65 -10.03 10.78 -28.77
N PHE A 66 -9.47 11.22 -27.64
CA PHE A 66 -8.51 12.31 -27.57
C PHE A 66 -7.13 11.75 -27.32
N GLU A 67 -6.14 12.17 -28.11
CA GLU A 67 -4.74 11.97 -27.77
C GLU A 67 -4.24 13.23 -27.04
N VAL A 68 -3.82 13.05 -25.79
CA VAL A 68 -3.47 14.15 -24.88
C VAL A 68 -2.03 13.95 -24.41
N GLU A 69 -1.22 14.99 -24.56
CA GLU A 69 0.12 15.08 -24.00
C GLU A 69 0.14 16.13 -22.88
N LEU A 70 0.59 15.76 -21.69
CA LEU A 70 0.74 16.73 -20.60
C LEU A 70 2.13 17.38 -20.64
N LEU A 71 2.22 18.58 -21.21
CA LEU A 71 3.50 19.30 -21.35
C LEU A 71 4.05 19.87 -20.03
N SER A 72 3.18 20.41 -19.19
CA SER A 72 3.56 21.01 -17.91
C SER A 72 2.34 21.15 -17.01
N CYS A 73 2.51 20.95 -15.70
CA CYS A 73 1.50 21.28 -14.70
C CYS A 73 2.09 22.25 -13.68
N ARG A 74 1.34 23.29 -13.33
CA ARG A 74 1.74 24.26 -12.31
C ARG A 74 0.79 24.16 -11.12
N PRO A 75 1.24 23.58 -9.98
CA PRO A 75 0.46 23.55 -8.75
C PRO A 75 -0.04 24.95 -8.37
N ARG A 76 -1.28 25.08 -7.92
CA ARG A 76 -1.74 26.33 -7.27
C ARG A 76 -0.89 26.53 -6.00
N LYS A 77 -0.41 27.75 -5.75
CA LYS A 77 0.18 28.10 -4.45
C LYS A 77 -0.89 27.84 -3.37
N GLY A 78 -0.67 26.83 -2.52
CA GLY A 78 -1.61 26.40 -1.49
C GLY A 78 -2.37 25.10 -1.78
N SER A 79 -2.32 24.55 -3.00
CA SER A 79 -2.71 23.15 -3.22
C SER A 79 -1.54 22.29 -2.80
N SER A 80 -1.64 21.63 -1.66
CA SER A 80 -0.62 20.71 -1.16
C SER A 80 -0.58 19.45 -2.04
N LEU A 81 -0.05 19.56 -3.26
CA LEU A 81 0.22 18.42 -4.14
C LEU A 81 1.32 17.50 -3.58
N GLY A 82 2.10 17.99 -2.61
CA GLY A 82 2.94 17.16 -1.76
C GLY A 82 2.17 16.38 -0.67
N SER A 83 0.90 16.68 -0.39
CA SER A 83 0.17 16.16 0.77
C SER A 83 -0.55 14.84 0.53
N ALA A 84 -0.68 14.36 -0.71
CA ALA A 84 -1.30 13.03 -0.92
C ALA A 84 -0.23 11.93 -0.90
N SER A 85 0.84 12.10 -1.68
CA SER A 85 1.92 11.12 -1.80
C SER A 85 2.85 11.11 -0.58
N ALA A 86 3.24 12.27 -0.05
CA ALA A 86 4.06 12.32 1.17
C ALA A 86 3.28 11.85 2.41
N GLU A 87 1.97 12.11 2.47
CA GLU A 87 1.13 11.61 3.57
C GLU A 87 0.93 10.10 3.48
N ARG A 88 0.74 9.54 2.26
CA ARG A 88 0.72 8.08 2.06
C ARG A 88 2.04 7.41 2.45
N ALA A 89 3.18 7.96 2.02
CA ALA A 89 4.50 7.42 2.38
C ALA A 89 4.74 7.43 3.89
N ARG A 90 4.36 8.51 4.57
CA ARG A 90 4.47 8.65 6.03
C ARG A 90 3.55 7.68 6.78
N LEU A 91 2.33 7.46 6.29
CA LEU A 91 1.37 6.49 6.85
C LEU A 91 1.87 5.05 6.72
N GLU A 92 2.48 4.71 5.59
CA GLU A 92 3.06 3.37 5.37
C GLU A 92 4.24 3.11 6.31
N GLU A 93 5.13 4.10 6.47
CA GLU A 93 6.26 4.00 7.39
C GLU A 93 5.80 3.88 8.86
N LEU A 94 4.78 4.64 9.29
CA LEU A 94 4.20 4.50 10.62
C LEU A 94 3.57 3.11 10.85
N LYS A 95 2.86 2.57 9.85
CA LYS A 95 2.28 1.22 9.94
C LYS A 95 3.37 0.15 10.07
N LYS A 96 4.41 0.24 9.25
CA LYS A 96 5.56 -0.67 9.29
C LYS A 96 6.30 -0.61 10.62
N GLN A 97 6.53 0.59 11.16
CA GLN A 97 7.13 0.76 12.48
C GLN A 97 6.28 0.13 13.59
N ARG A 98 4.95 0.25 13.52
CA ARG A 98 4.04 -0.36 14.52
C ARG A 98 4.00 -1.89 14.41
N GLU A 99 4.06 -2.45 13.21
CA GLU A 99 4.11 -3.89 13.00
C GLU A 99 5.43 -4.49 13.51
N ILE A 100 6.56 -3.85 13.20
CA ILE A 100 7.88 -4.25 13.72
C ILE A 100 7.93 -4.13 15.24
N ALA A 101 7.39 -3.04 15.82
CA ALA A 101 7.34 -2.88 17.26
C ALA A 101 6.41 -3.93 17.92
N ALA A 102 5.32 -4.32 17.26
CA ALA A 102 4.42 -5.37 17.75
C ALA A 102 5.08 -6.75 17.70
N SER A 103 5.79 -7.08 16.62
CA SER A 103 6.49 -8.37 16.50
C SER A 103 7.65 -8.49 17.48
N VAL A 104 8.42 -7.41 17.72
CA VAL A 104 9.49 -7.38 18.72
C VAL A 104 8.94 -7.55 20.13
N LYS A 105 7.81 -6.91 20.47
CA LYS A 105 7.17 -7.06 21.80
C LYS A 105 6.67 -8.49 22.04
N GLU A 106 6.07 -9.11 21.02
CA GLU A 106 5.60 -10.51 21.13
C GLU A 106 6.77 -11.49 21.20
N GLU A 107 7.86 -11.26 20.48
CA GLU A 107 9.07 -12.09 20.54
C GLU A 107 9.76 -12.00 21.92
N GLU A 108 9.91 -10.79 22.49
CA GLU A 108 10.45 -10.58 23.85
C GLU A 108 9.57 -11.24 24.91
N LYS A 109 8.25 -11.13 24.79
CA LYS A 109 7.29 -11.79 25.69
C LYS A 109 7.42 -13.31 25.62
N LYS A 110 7.53 -13.88 24.42
CA LYS A 110 7.74 -15.32 24.21
C LYS A 110 9.06 -15.80 24.81
N LYS A 111 10.15 -15.06 24.59
CA LYS A 111 11.49 -15.40 25.12
C LYS A 111 11.55 -15.32 26.65
N ARG A 112 10.84 -14.37 27.25
CA ARG A 112 10.71 -14.24 28.72
C ARG A 112 9.86 -15.34 29.34
N GLU A 113 8.79 -15.76 28.68
CA GLU A 113 7.96 -16.88 29.13
C GLU A 113 8.73 -18.20 29.08
N GLU A 114 9.44 -18.45 27.98
CA GLU A 114 10.28 -19.63 27.79
C GLU A 114 11.41 -19.70 28.83
N ALA A 115 12.08 -18.57 29.10
CA ALA A 115 13.10 -18.49 30.15
C ALA A 115 12.52 -18.78 31.55
N LYS A 116 11.30 -18.30 31.83
CA LYS A 116 10.61 -18.56 33.11
C LYS A 116 10.22 -20.04 33.25
N ALA A 117 9.75 -20.66 32.16
CA ALA A 117 9.44 -22.09 32.13
C ALA A 117 10.69 -22.95 32.31
N ALA A 118 11.80 -22.62 31.65
CA ALA A 118 13.07 -23.32 31.79
C ALA A 118 13.66 -23.20 33.21
N ALA A 119 13.54 -22.03 33.83
CA ALA A 119 13.95 -21.83 35.22
C ALA A 119 13.11 -22.65 36.20
N ALA A 120 11.78 -22.70 36.01
CA ALA A 120 10.88 -23.50 36.84
C ALA A 120 11.18 -25.01 36.72
N ALA A 121 11.41 -25.52 35.51
CA ALA A 121 11.77 -26.93 35.27
C ALA A 121 13.08 -27.32 35.98
N ARG A 122 14.08 -26.44 35.98
CA ARG A 122 15.36 -26.65 36.69
C ARG A 122 15.20 -26.73 38.21
N ILE A 123 14.29 -25.95 38.79
CA ILE A 123 14.01 -25.98 40.23
C ILE A 123 13.29 -27.28 40.61
N GLN A 124 12.32 -27.71 39.81
CA GLN A 124 11.56 -28.93 40.05
C GLN A 124 12.43 -30.19 39.96
N ALA A 125 13.29 -30.31 38.94
CA ALA A 125 14.21 -31.43 38.80
C ALA A 125 15.19 -31.57 40.00
N LYS A 126 15.65 -30.46 40.58
CA LYS A 126 16.51 -30.48 41.78
C LYS A 126 15.78 -30.91 43.04
N LEU A 127 14.50 -30.53 43.19
CA LEU A 127 13.67 -30.96 44.32
C LEU A 127 13.39 -32.46 44.29
N GLU A 128 13.17 -33.03 43.10
CA GLU A 128 12.93 -34.46 42.93
C GLU A 128 14.21 -35.29 43.13
N ALA A 129 15.36 -34.84 42.63
CA ALA A 129 16.65 -35.49 42.88
C ALA A 129 17.02 -35.53 44.37
N LYS A 130 16.63 -34.50 45.14
CA LYS A 130 16.86 -34.46 46.60
C LYS A 130 15.91 -35.39 47.38
N LYS A 131 14.75 -35.74 46.80
CA LYS A 131 13.80 -36.70 47.36
C LYS A 131 14.27 -38.16 47.25
N GLY A 132 15.25 -38.44 46.38
CA GLY A 132 15.85 -39.77 46.19
C GLY A 132 17.07 -40.09 47.06
N GLN A 133 17.69 -39.12 47.73
CA GLN A 133 18.97 -39.32 48.44
C GLN A 133 18.83 -39.51 49.96
N GLY A 134 17.63 -39.89 50.43
CA GLY A 134 17.31 -40.03 51.86
C GLY A 134 16.79 -41.42 52.25
N LYS A 135 17.51 -42.50 51.93
CA LYS A 135 17.36 -43.81 52.61
C LYS A 135 18.59 -44.69 52.30
N GLY A 136 19.61 -44.65 53.16
CA GLY A 136 20.81 -45.44 52.96
C GLY A 136 21.91 -45.30 54.01
N LYS A 137 21.56 -45.18 55.30
CA LYS A 137 22.48 -45.48 56.42
C LYS A 137 21.71 -46.14 57.55
N GLY A 138 21.50 -47.45 57.43
CA GLY A 138 21.17 -48.33 58.56
C GLY A 138 22.34 -49.29 58.74
N LYS A 139 23.15 -49.06 59.77
CA LYS A 139 24.27 -49.91 60.19
C LYS A 139 23.77 -51.33 60.48
N GLY A 140 24.38 -52.33 59.87
CA GLY A 140 24.22 -53.73 60.21
C GLY A 140 25.58 -54.41 60.27
N LYS A 141 26.17 -54.45 61.46
CA LYS A 141 26.96 -55.53 62.07
C LYS A 141 27.56 -55.05 63.39
#